data_AF-A0A3D6D5S8-F1
#
_entry.id   AF-A0A3D6D5S8-F1
#
_cell.length_a   1.000
_cell.length_b   1.000
_cell.length_c   1.000
_cell.angle_alpha   90.00
_cell.angle_beta   90.00
_cell.angle_gamma   90.00
#
_symmetry.space_group_name_H-M   'P 1'
#
loop_
_entity.id
_entity.type
_entity.pdbx_description
1 polymer ?
#
loop_
_entity_poly.entity_id
_entity_poly.type
_entity_poly.pdbx_seq_one_letter_code
_entity_poly.pdbx_strand_id
1 'polypeptide(L)' 'LADAHLHAPWKASASTLEGAGIILGKSYPNPVVNHMIARETALDAYQRMRSTKKK' A
#
# COMPACT_ATOMS: atom_id res chain seq x y z
N LEU A 1 -10.66 16.20 2.40
CA LEU A 1 -9.59 15.38 1.79
C LEU A 1 -9.66 15.55 0.27
N ALA A 2 -8.54 15.84 -0.40
CA ALA A 2 -8.52 15.94 -1.87
C ALA A 2 -8.54 14.54 -2.51
N ASP A 3 -9.08 14.42 -3.73
CA ASP A 3 -9.16 13.14 -4.47
C ASP A 3 -7.81 12.44 -4.60
N ALA A 4 -6.72 13.20 -4.73
CA ALA A 4 -5.36 12.68 -4.82
C ALA A 4 -4.92 11.82 -3.60
N HIS A 5 -5.52 12.05 -2.43
CA HIS A 5 -5.21 11.33 -1.20
C HIS A 5 -6.30 10.35 -0.77
N LEU A 6 -7.39 10.23 -1.53
CA LEU A 6 -8.48 9.31 -1.21
C LEU A 6 -8.02 7.83 -1.23
N HIS A 7 -7.22 7.46 -2.23
CA HIS A 7 -6.70 6.10 -2.39
C HIS A 7 -5.43 5.80 -1.59
N ALA A 8 -4.79 6.83 -1.05
CA ALA A 8 -3.62 6.69 -0.20
C ALA A 8 -3.59 7.78 0.89
N PRO A 9 -4.49 7.71 1.89
CA PRO A 9 -4.56 8.71 2.94
C PRO A 9 -3.26 8.79 3.75
N TRP A 10 -2.56 7.66 3.92
CA TRP A 10 -1.24 7.61 4.59
C TRP A 10 -0.13 8.41 3.88
N LYS A 11 -0.35 8.90 2.66
CA LYS A 11 0.58 9.80 1.95
C LYS A 11 0.23 11.28 2.12
N ALA A 12 -0.90 11.61 2.73
CA ALA A 12 -1.30 13.00 2.98
C ALA A 12 -0.49 13.61 4.13
N SER A 13 -0.38 14.94 4.17
CA SER A 13 0.23 15.64 5.30
C SER A 13 -0.63 15.54 6.57
N ALA A 14 0.00 15.64 7.74
CA ALA A 14 -0.70 15.59 9.03
C ALA A 14 -1.85 16.61 9.10
N SER A 15 -1.61 17.86 8.68
CA SER A 15 -2.64 18.90 8.65
C SER A 15 -3.83 18.56 7.76
N THR A 16 -3.60 17.88 6.62
CA THR A 16 -4.69 17.42 5.73
C THR A 16 -5.50 16.29 6.36
N LEU A 17 -4.84 15.40 7.09
CA LEU A 17 -5.50 14.29 7.79
C LEU A 17 -6.32 14.79 8.98
N GLU A 18 -5.78 15.71 9.76
CA GLU A 18 -6.48 16.35 10.88
C GLU A 18 -7.72 17.12 10.41
N GLY A 19 -7.58 17.93 9.34
CA GLY A 19 -8.71 18.65 8.74
C GLY A 19 -9.78 17.73 8.14
N ALA A 20 -9.43 16.47 7.82
CA ALA A 20 -10.37 15.44 7.37
C ALA A 20 -10.87 14.53 8.51
N GLY A 21 -10.41 14.73 9.76
CA GLY A 21 -10.76 13.87 10.90
C GLY A 21 -10.20 12.45 10.81
N ILE A 22 -9.15 12.22 10.01
CA ILE A 22 -8.59 10.88 9.76
C ILE A 22 -7.44 10.61 10.73
N ILE A 23 -7.60 9.55 11.52
CA ILE A 23 -6.55 9.04 12.41
C ILE A 23 -6.03 7.72 11.84
N LEU A 24 -4.78 7.74 11.34
CA LEU A 24 -4.12 6.54 10.85
C LEU A 24 -3.92 5.52 11.98
N GLY A 25 -4.24 4.25 11.72
CA GLY A 25 -4.25 3.16 12.69
C GLY A 25 -5.51 3.06 13.55
N LYS A 26 -6.45 4.02 13.48
CA LYS A 26 -7.71 3.98 14.26
C LYS A 26 -8.95 4.14 13.39
N SER A 27 -9.09 5.29 12.72
CA SER A 27 -10.20 5.57 11.80
C SER A 27 -9.90 5.06 10.38
N TYR A 28 -8.62 4.99 10.02
CA TYR A 28 -8.16 4.43 8.75
C TYR A 28 -6.86 3.66 8.97
N PRO A 29 -6.68 2.44 8.47
CA PRO A 29 -5.49 1.64 8.77
C PRO A 29 -4.22 2.20 8.10
N ASN A 30 -3.07 1.90 8.71
CA ASN A 30 -1.78 2.09 8.06
C ASN A 30 -1.60 1.04 6.93
N PRO A 31 -0.81 1.33 5.88
CA PRO A 31 -0.49 0.36 4.86
C PRO A 31 0.19 -0.85 5.52
N VAL A 32 -0.44 -2.02 5.40
CA VAL A 32 0.02 -3.27 6.04
C VAL A 32 1.32 -3.76 5.41
N VAL A 33 1.48 -3.54 4.10
CA VAL A 33 2.67 -3.91 3.35
C VAL A 33 3.16 -2.73 2.52
N ASN A 34 4.48 -2.67 2.31
CA ASN A 34 5.05 -1.77 1.32
C ASN A 34 4.78 -2.35 -0.08
N HIS A 35 3.94 -1.67 -0.87
CA HIS A 35 3.49 -2.15 -2.17
C HIS A 35 4.65 -2.37 -3.17
N MET A 36 5.74 -1.59 -3.07
CA MET A 36 6.90 -1.76 -3.96
C MET A 36 7.59 -3.11 -3.69
N ILE A 37 7.93 -3.36 -2.43
CA ILE A 37 8.60 -4.60 -1.99
C ILE A 37 7.70 -5.81 -2.21
N ALA A 38 6.41 -5.68 -1.90
CA ALA A 38 5.44 -6.75 -2.10
C ALA A 38 5.32 -7.14 -3.57
N ARG A 39 5.36 -6.16 -4.49
CA ARG A 39 5.35 -6.41 -5.93
C ARG A 39 6.58 -7.19 -6.37
N GLU A 40 7.77 -6.75 -5.98
CA GLU A 40 9.03 -7.42 -6.34
C GLU A 40 9.05 -8.86 -5.84
N THR A 41 8.70 -9.05 -4.57
CA THR A 41 8.63 -10.38 -3.94
C THR A 41 7.64 -11.30 -4.67
N ALA A 42 6.47 -10.79 -5.05
CA ALA A 42 5.47 -11.56 -5.78
C ALA A 42 5.95 -11.94 -7.20
N LEU A 43 6.63 -11.04 -7.91
CA LEU A 43 7.17 -11.30 -9.23
C LEU A 43 8.28 -12.36 -9.19
N ASP A 44 9.18 -12.27 -8.21
CA ASP A 44 10.24 -13.27 -8.00
C ASP A 44 9.66 -14.65 -7.70
N ALA A 45 8.67 -14.72 -6.80
CA ALA A 45 7.98 -15.96 -6.49
C ALA A 45 7.29 -16.55 -7.72
N TYR A 46 6.61 -15.72 -8.51
CA TYR A 46 5.97 -16.14 -9.75
C TYR A 46 6.96 -16.68 -10.78
N GLN A 47 8.10 -16.03 -10.97
CA GLN A 47 9.16 -16.50 -11.88
C GLN A 47 9.69 -17.87 -11.45
N ARG A 48 9.93 -18.08 -10.15
CA ARG A 48 10.36 -19.38 -9.60
C ARG A 48 9.31 -20.47 -9.83
N MET A 49 8.04 -20.18 -9.61
CA MET A 49 6.94 -21.14 -9.85
C MET A 49 6.79 -21.47 -11.33
N ARG A 50 7.02 -20.50 -12.23
CA ARG A 50 6.92 -20.70 -13.67
C ARG A 50 8.10 -21.50 -14.23
N SER A 51 9.30 -21.32 -13.71
CA SER A 51 10.48 -22.09 -14.15
C SER A 51 10.39 -23.55 -13.72
N THR A 52 9.84 -23.84 -12.54
CA THR A 52 9.62 -25.23 -12.07
C THR A 52 8.54 -25.96 -12.87
N LYS A 53 7.53 -25.25 -13.39
CA LYS A 53 6.45 -25.80 -14.23
C LYS A 53 6.89 -26.22 -15.64
N LYS A 54 8.14 -25.94 -16.04
CA LYS A 54 8.64 -26.16 -17.41
C LYS A 54 9.33 -27.52 -17.60
N LYS A 55 8.99 -28.52 -16.80
CA LYS A 55 9.53 -29.87 -16.87
C LYS A 55 8.41 -30.89 -17.11
#